data_AF-Q3AYM2-F1
#
_entry.id   AF-Q3AYM2-F1
#
_cell.length_a   1.000
_cell.length_b   1.000
_cell.length_c   1.000
_cell.angle_alpha   90.00
_cell.angle_beta   90.00
_cell.angle_gamma   90.00
#
_symmetry.space_group_name_H-M   'P 1'
#
loop_
_entity.id
_entity.type
_entity.pdbx_description
1 polymer ?
#
loop_
_entity_poly.entity_id
_entity_poly.type
_entity_poly.pdbx_seq_one_letter_code
_entity_poly.pdbx_strand_id
1 'polypeptide(L)'
;MAEAVSCPVPPEQRPLEEFQQLSTSWFFSWPVGDEPFLAKSLAISWIMVLPVCLLVASGSWALKQDPPRLVVAGAVSALVLPLFLLMRQWLGWTYVMKRLLSESVDYEESGWYDGQTWEKPLSWREQDLLVARHEVRPILGRLGRAMATAAALMLGGASLCQAL
;
A
#
# COMPACT_ATOMS: atom_id res chain seq x y z
N MET A 1 -17.66 -32.36 -9.99
CA MET A 1 -18.43 -31.72 -11.07
C MET A 1 -18.35 -30.23 -10.80
N ALA A 2 -17.69 -29.46 -11.66
CA ALA A 2 -17.61 -28.01 -11.47
C ALA A 2 -19.02 -27.44 -11.69
N GLU A 3 -19.63 -26.98 -10.61
CA GLU A 3 -20.92 -26.31 -10.66
C GLU A 3 -20.70 -24.99 -11.41
N ALA A 4 -21.17 -24.92 -12.66
CA ALA A 4 -21.16 -23.70 -13.45
C ALA A 4 -22.28 -22.79 -12.92
N VAL A 5 -22.08 -22.25 -11.71
CA VAL A 5 -22.98 -21.26 -11.13
C VAL A 5 -22.84 -19.98 -11.96
N SER A 6 -23.94 -19.54 -12.58
CA SER A 6 -23.97 -18.25 -13.28
C SER A 6 -23.77 -17.14 -12.25
N CYS A 7 -22.65 -16.44 -12.32
CA CYS A 7 -22.31 -15.37 -11.39
C CYS A 7 -22.94 -14.06 -11.90
N PRO A 8 -23.88 -13.45 -11.16
CA PRO A 8 -24.53 -12.20 -11.57
C PRO A 8 -23.60 -10.98 -11.39
N VAL A 9 -22.53 -11.13 -10.60
CA VAL A 9 -21.58 -10.05 -10.31
C VAL A 9 -20.80 -9.66 -11.58
N PRO A 10 -20.81 -8.38 -11.98
CA PRO A 10 -20.00 -7.87 -13.08
C PRO A 10 -18.51 -8.19 -12.87
N PRO A 11 -17.75 -8.58 -13.91
CA PRO A 11 -16.35 -8.98 -13.77
C PRO A 11 -15.49 -8.00 -12.98
N GLU A 12 -15.65 -6.71 -13.20
CA GLU A 12 -14.86 -5.63 -12.59
C GLU A 12 -15.07 -5.52 -11.08
N GLN A 13 -16.21 -5.99 -10.58
CA GLN A 13 -16.57 -5.97 -9.17
C GLN A 13 -16.19 -7.28 -8.47
N ARG A 14 -15.61 -8.27 -9.17
CA ARG A 14 -15.22 -9.55 -8.56
C ARG A 14 -13.91 -9.41 -7.76
N PRO A 15 -13.82 -9.99 -6.55
CA PRO A 15 -12.61 -9.87 -5.71
C PRO A 15 -11.32 -10.31 -6.40
N LEU A 16 -11.37 -11.39 -7.19
CA LEU A 16 -10.21 -11.90 -7.91
C LEU A 16 -9.75 -10.96 -9.04
N GLU A 17 -10.68 -10.33 -9.75
CA GLU A 17 -10.36 -9.36 -10.80
C GLU A 17 -9.78 -8.08 -10.21
N GLU A 18 -10.33 -7.58 -9.09
CA GLU A 18 -9.73 -6.45 -8.37
C GLU A 18 -8.30 -6.75 -7.89
N PHE A 19 -8.05 -7.97 -7.40
CA PHE A 19 -6.69 -8.41 -7.07
C PHE A 19 -5.75 -8.32 -8.28
N GLN A 20 -6.18 -8.79 -9.46
CA GLN A 20 -5.37 -8.75 -10.68
C GLN A 20 -5.15 -7.31 -11.17
N GLN A 21 -6.17 -6.46 -11.09
CA GLN A 21 -6.09 -5.04 -11.43
C GLN A 21 -5.09 -4.31 -10.52
N LEU A 22 -5.13 -4.53 -9.21
CA LEU A 22 -4.12 -3.96 -8.30
C LEU A 22 -2.72 -4.50 -8.61
N SER A 23 -2.61 -5.81 -8.84
CA SER A 23 -1.33 -6.46 -9.10
C SER A 23 -0.62 -5.96 -10.35
N THR A 24 -1.38 -5.53 -11.36
CA THR A 24 -0.87 -5.02 -12.64
C THR A 24 -0.82 -3.49 -12.70
N SER A 25 -1.37 -2.80 -11.71
CA SER A 25 -1.37 -1.33 -11.66
C SER A 25 0.04 -0.76 -11.46
N TRP A 26 0.28 0.44 -11.98
CA TRP A 26 1.56 1.16 -11.81
C TRP A 26 1.98 1.32 -10.34
N PHE A 27 1.03 1.58 -9.44
CA PHE A 27 1.31 1.95 -8.05
C PHE A 27 1.21 0.78 -7.07
N PHE A 28 0.18 -0.05 -7.17
CA PHE A 28 0.00 -1.16 -6.23
C PHE A 28 0.85 -2.38 -6.57
N SER A 29 1.44 -2.46 -7.76
CA SER A 29 2.34 -3.56 -8.14
C SER A 29 3.69 -3.57 -7.41
N TRP A 30 4.08 -2.46 -6.77
CA TRP A 30 5.41 -2.34 -6.13
C TRP A 30 5.75 -3.47 -5.14
N PRO A 31 4.86 -3.87 -4.21
CA PRO A 31 5.10 -4.98 -3.28
C PRO A 31 4.79 -6.38 -3.84
N VAL A 32 4.25 -6.50 -5.07
CA VAL A 32 3.84 -7.80 -5.65
C VAL A 32 5.05 -8.62 -6.08
N GLY A 33 5.97 -7.98 -6.81
CA GLY A 33 7.19 -8.60 -7.33
C GLY A 33 8.31 -8.68 -6.28
N ASP A 34 9.52 -8.35 -6.71
CA ASP A 34 10.71 -8.46 -5.85
C ASP A 34 10.81 -7.31 -4.84
N GLU A 35 11.22 -7.62 -3.61
CA GLU A 35 11.55 -6.64 -2.54
C GLU A 35 12.41 -5.43 -3.01
N PRO A 36 13.46 -5.58 -3.84
CA PRO A 36 14.23 -4.44 -4.36
C PRO A 36 13.38 -3.43 -5.14
N PHE A 37 12.29 -3.86 -5.78
CA PHE A 37 11.45 -2.95 -6.55
C PHE A 37 10.67 -2.00 -5.63
N LEU A 38 10.07 -2.52 -4.55
CA LEU A 38 9.42 -1.71 -3.52
C LEU A 38 10.40 -0.70 -2.91
N ALA A 39 11.58 -1.17 -2.49
CA ALA A 39 12.60 -0.32 -1.89
C ALA A 39 13.08 0.79 -2.85
N LYS A 40 13.29 0.45 -4.13
CA LYS A 40 13.67 1.42 -5.17
C LYS A 40 12.59 2.48 -5.38
N SER A 41 11.32 2.10 -5.51
CA SER A 41 10.22 3.04 -5.70
C SER A 41 10.08 4.00 -4.51
N LEU A 42 10.22 3.49 -3.29
CA LEU A 42 10.22 4.31 -2.08
C LEU A 42 11.43 5.26 -2.02
N ALA A 43 12.63 4.77 -2.36
CA ALA A 43 13.84 5.61 -2.41
C ALA A 43 13.70 6.74 -3.45
N ILE A 44 13.16 6.45 -4.64
CA ILE A 44 12.87 7.47 -5.65
C ILE A 44 11.87 8.50 -5.11
N SER A 45 10.78 8.07 -4.47
CA SER A 45 9.80 9.00 -3.87
C SER A 45 10.42 9.89 -2.79
N TRP A 46 11.34 9.34 -1.99
CA TRP A 46 12.06 10.08 -0.96
C TRP A 46 13.03 11.10 -1.58
N ILE A 47 13.83 10.71 -2.59
CA ILE A 47 14.74 11.63 -3.30
C ILE A 47 13.96 12.77 -3.97
N MET A 48 12.80 12.49 -4.53
CA MET A 48 11.97 13.50 -5.21
C MET A 48 11.46 14.58 -4.25
N VAL A 49 11.07 14.22 -3.02
CA VAL A 49 10.55 15.19 -2.03
C VAL A 49 11.67 15.85 -1.21
N LEU A 50 12.85 15.25 -1.15
CA LEU A 50 13.98 15.72 -0.34
C LEU A 50 14.37 17.19 -0.61
N PRO A 51 14.50 17.68 -1.87
CA PRO A 51 14.81 19.09 -2.12
C PRO A 51 13.78 20.06 -1.55
N VAL A 52 12.49 19.69 -1.58
CA VAL A 52 11.41 20.50 -1.02
C VAL A 52 11.54 20.55 0.50
N CYS A 53 11.77 19.40 1.14
CA CYS A 53 11.97 19.34 2.59
C CYS A 53 13.23 20.11 3.04
N LEU A 54 14.32 20.05 2.27
CA LEU A 54 15.54 20.83 2.55
C LEU A 54 15.30 22.33 2.39
N LEU A 55 14.58 22.75 1.35
CA LEU A 55 14.20 24.16 1.15
C LEU A 55 13.36 24.66 2.33
N VAL A 56 12.37 23.88 2.77
CA VAL A 56 11.54 24.21 3.95
C VAL A 56 12.40 24.28 5.22
N ALA A 57 13.27 23.29 5.46
CA ALA A 57 14.16 23.27 6.62
C ALA A 57 15.13 24.47 6.63
N SER A 58 15.61 24.87 5.45
CA SER A 58 16.45 26.05 5.29
C SER A 58 15.76 27.35 5.65
N GLY A 59 14.43 27.40 5.73
CA GLY A 59 13.70 28.57 6.22
C GLY A 59 13.93 28.85 7.71
N SER A 60 14.32 27.84 8.49
CA SER A 60 14.49 27.96 9.93
C SER A 60 15.81 28.63 10.31
N TRP A 61 15.74 29.71 11.08
CA TRP A 61 16.92 30.45 11.54
C TRP A 61 17.84 29.63 12.44
N ALA A 62 17.28 28.73 13.27
CA ALA A 62 18.04 27.85 14.14
C ALA A 62 18.83 26.79 13.34
N LEU A 63 18.23 26.20 12.31
CA LEU A 63 18.88 25.16 11.51
C LEU A 63 19.89 25.74 10.51
N LYS A 64 19.73 27.00 10.06
CA LYS A 64 20.70 27.65 9.16
C LYS A 64 22.11 27.73 9.74
N GLN A 65 22.23 27.83 11.07
CA GLN A 65 23.52 27.95 11.76
C GLN A 65 24.24 26.60 11.88
N ASP A 66 23.52 25.50 11.63
CA ASP A 66 24.00 24.13 11.79
C ASP A 66 23.63 23.27 10.56
N PRO A 67 24.46 23.32 9.50
CA PRO A 67 24.21 22.60 8.25
C PRO A 67 23.98 21.09 8.39
N PRO A 68 24.75 20.31 9.18
CA PRO A 68 24.49 18.88 9.31
C PRO A 68 23.12 18.60 9.95
N ARG A 69 22.74 19.35 10.98
CA ARG A 69 21.41 19.22 11.59
C ARG A 69 20.29 19.58 10.62
N LEU A 70 20.48 20.60 9.79
CA LEU A 70 19.54 20.97 8.72
C LEU A 70 19.33 19.82 7.73
N VAL A 71 20.41 19.21 7.25
CA VAL A 71 20.32 18.09 6.29
C VAL A 71 19.61 16.89 6.91
N VAL A 72 19.94 16.53 8.15
CA VAL A 72 19.27 15.43 8.86
C VAL A 72 17.79 15.72 9.06
N ALA A 73 17.42 16.93 9.51
CA ALA A 73 16.02 17.31 9.69
C ALA A 73 15.23 17.27 8.37
N GLY A 74 15.81 17.75 7.27
CA GLY A 74 15.21 17.67 5.94
C GLY A 74 15.04 16.24 5.44
N ALA A 75 16.07 15.40 5.62
CA ALA A 75 16.06 13.97 5.26
C ALA A 75 14.98 13.18 6.03
N VAL A 76 14.86 13.42 7.33
CA VAL A 76 13.83 12.80 8.19
C VAL A 76 12.44 13.27 7.78
N SER A 77 12.26 14.57 7.54
CA SER A 77 10.98 15.13 7.11
C SER A 77 10.53 14.55 5.76
N ALA A 78 11.47 14.28 4.86
CA ALA A 78 11.20 13.67 3.55
C ALA A 78 10.66 12.23 3.63
N LEU A 79 10.81 11.51 4.76
CA LEU A 79 10.26 10.16 4.94
C LEU A 79 8.72 10.14 5.04
N VAL A 80 8.09 11.29 5.27
CA VAL A 80 6.63 11.42 5.36
C VAL A 80 5.94 10.96 4.07
N LEU A 81 6.46 11.32 2.89
CA LEU A 81 5.87 10.91 1.61
C LEU A 81 5.91 9.38 1.42
N PRO A 82 7.07 8.69 1.50
CA PRO A 82 7.13 7.23 1.47
C PRO A 82 6.16 6.56 2.46
N LEU A 83 6.02 7.10 3.68
CA LEU A 83 5.10 6.56 4.68
C LEU A 83 3.63 6.67 4.23
N PHE A 84 3.22 7.82 3.67
CA PHE A 84 1.87 7.98 3.11
C PHE A 84 1.61 7.04 1.93
N LEU A 85 2.59 6.84 1.04
CA LEU A 85 2.47 5.91 -0.08
C LEU A 85 2.33 4.46 0.41
N LEU A 86 3.09 4.06 1.43
CA LEU A 86 2.96 2.76 2.08
C LEU A 86 1.58 2.57 2.72
N MET A 87 1.09 3.57 3.45
CA MET A 87 -0.23 3.53 4.06
C MET A 87 -1.34 3.38 3.02
N ARG A 88 -1.27 4.13 1.90
CA ARG A 88 -2.25 4.03 0.81
C ARG A 88 -2.26 2.63 0.18
N GLN A 89 -1.08 2.04 -0.04
CA GLN A 89 -0.94 0.68 -0.55
C GLN A 89 -1.49 -0.34 0.45
N TRP A 90 -1.12 -0.22 1.73
CA TRP A 90 -1.59 -1.11 2.80
C TRP A 90 -3.13 -1.14 2.86
N LEU A 91 -3.77 0.02 2.79
CA LEU A 91 -5.24 0.12 2.78
C LEU A 91 -5.86 -0.56 1.55
N GLY A 92 -5.28 -0.37 0.36
CA GLY A 92 -5.77 -1.01 -0.87
C GLY A 92 -5.64 -2.53 -0.84
N TRP A 93 -4.50 -3.04 -0.38
CA TRP A 93 -4.28 -4.48 -0.25
C TRP A 93 -5.11 -5.12 0.87
N THR A 94 -5.33 -4.40 1.97
CA THR A 94 -6.21 -4.87 3.06
C THR A 94 -7.68 -4.92 2.61
N TYR A 95 -8.10 -3.96 1.77
CA TYR A 95 -9.43 -3.98 1.15
C TYR A 95 -9.64 -5.22 0.29
N VAL A 96 -8.71 -5.51 -0.64
CA VAL A 96 -8.80 -6.72 -1.48
C VAL A 96 -8.74 -8.00 -0.64
N MET A 97 -7.85 -8.06 0.36
CA MET A 97 -7.81 -9.18 1.31
C MET A 97 -9.18 -9.44 1.95
N LYS A 98 -9.85 -8.38 2.43
CA LYS A 98 -11.17 -8.49 3.05
C LYS A 98 -12.21 -9.03 2.06
N ARG A 99 -12.19 -8.60 0.79
CA ARG A 99 -13.15 -9.05 -0.23
C ARG A 99 -12.94 -10.49 -0.66
N LEU A 100 -11.68 -10.92 -0.78
CA LEU A 100 -11.35 -12.33 -1.03
C LEU A 100 -11.85 -13.23 0.11
N LEU A 101 -11.64 -12.82 1.36
CA LEU A 101 -12.06 -13.59 2.54
C LEU A 101 -13.56 -13.52 2.88
N SER A 102 -14.29 -12.56 2.29
CA SER A 102 -15.75 -12.45 2.49
C SER A 102 -16.47 -13.70 1.98
N GLU A 103 -17.62 -14.05 2.56
CA GLU A 103 -18.46 -15.13 2.03
C GLU A 103 -19.39 -14.67 0.91
N SER A 104 -19.72 -13.37 0.90
CA SER A 104 -20.57 -12.73 -0.09
C SER A 104 -19.86 -11.57 -0.79
N VAL A 105 -20.39 -11.19 -1.94
CA VAL A 105 -19.95 -10.02 -2.71
C VAL A 105 -21.14 -9.09 -2.89
N ASP A 106 -20.98 -7.86 -2.44
CA ASP A 106 -21.90 -6.77 -2.75
C ASP A 106 -21.55 -6.23 -4.14
N TYR A 107 -22.56 -6.08 -4.98
CA TYR A 107 -22.40 -5.62 -6.35
C TYR A 107 -23.59 -4.77 -6.82
N GLU A 108 -23.31 -3.96 -7.84
CA GLU A 108 -24.27 -3.08 -8.49
C GLU A 108 -24.48 -3.52 -9.94
N GLU A 109 -25.72 -3.76 -10.33
CA GLU A 109 -26.11 -3.99 -11.73
C GLU A 109 -26.41 -2.64 -12.40
N SER A 110 -26.20 -2.53 -13.72
CA SER A 110 -26.54 -1.33 -14.49
C SER A 110 -28.07 -1.13 -14.53
N GLY A 111 -28.64 -0.55 -13.47
CA GLY A 111 -30.06 -0.39 -13.25
C GLY A 111 -30.35 0.62 -12.15
N TRP A 112 -31.63 0.79 -11.82
CA TRP A 112 -32.10 1.68 -10.74
C TRP A 112 -32.16 0.99 -9.36
N TYR A 113 -31.75 -0.28 -9.29
CA TYR A 113 -31.79 -1.11 -8.10
C TYR A 113 -30.35 -1.37 -7.63
N ASP A 114 -29.94 -0.64 -6.59
CA ASP A 114 -28.58 -0.70 -6.06
C ASP A 114 -28.43 -1.81 -5.00
N GLY A 115 -27.18 -2.27 -4.82
CA GLY A 115 -26.74 -2.97 -3.61
C GLY A 115 -27.27 -4.39 -3.45
N GLN A 116 -27.05 -5.24 -4.46
CA GLN A 116 -27.34 -6.68 -4.35
C GLN A 116 -26.17 -7.40 -3.68
N THR A 117 -26.47 -8.42 -2.88
CA THR A 117 -25.48 -9.29 -2.25
C THR A 117 -25.59 -10.68 -2.84
N TRP A 118 -24.48 -11.23 -3.33
CA TRP A 118 -24.40 -12.59 -3.85
C TRP A 118 -23.49 -13.46 -2.98
N GLU A 119 -23.99 -14.62 -2.54
CA GLU A 119 -23.20 -15.58 -1.77
C GLU A 119 -22.28 -16.39 -2.69
N LYS A 120 -20.99 -16.44 -2.36
CA LYS A 120 -19.99 -17.14 -3.17
C LYS A 120 -20.12 -18.66 -2.98
N PRO A 121 -20.18 -19.44 -4.07
CA PRO A 121 -20.14 -20.90 -3.97
C PRO A 121 -18.82 -21.34 -3.34
N LEU A 122 -18.82 -22.52 -2.72
CA LEU A 122 -17.66 -23.05 -1.97
C LEU A 122 -16.39 -23.07 -2.82
N SER A 123 -16.48 -23.46 -4.09
CA SER A 123 -15.34 -23.49 -5.02
C SER A 123 -14.66 -22.13 -5.22
N TRP A 124 -15.43 -21.05 -5.27
CA TRP A 124 -14.89 -19.69 -5.38
C TRP A 124 -14.24 -19.24 -4.08
N ARG A 125 -14.86 -19.56 -2.93
CA ARG A 125 -14.29 -19.25 -1.61
C ARG A 125 -12.97 -19.96 -1.38
N GLU A 126 -12.84 -21.22 -1.79
CA GLU A 126 -11.60 -21.97 -1.71
C GLU A 126 -10.50 -21.34 -2.57
N GLN A 127 -10.82 -20.94 -3.80
CA GLN A 127 -9.89 -20.23 -4.68
C GLN A 127 -9.45 -18.89 -4.10
N ASP A 128 -10.40 -18.06 -3.66
CA ASP A 128 -10.13 -16.76 -3.05
C ASP A 128 -9.26 -16.89 -1.80
N LEU A 129 -9.50 -17.92 -0.97
CA LEU A 129 -8.70 -18.20 0.22
C LEU A 129 -7.26 -18.56 -0.12
N LEU A 130 -7.03 -19.32 -1.20
CA LEU A 130 -5.68 -19.64 -1.67
C LEU A 130 -4.93 -18.38 -2.09
N VAL A 131 -5.58 -17.50 -2.88
CA VAL A 131 -5.01 -16.22 -3.32
C VAL A 131 -4.75 -15.29 -2.14
N ALA A 132 -5.72 -15.15 -1.24
CA ALA A 132 -5.59 -14.34 -0.03
C ALA A 132 -4.38 -14.78 0.81
N ARG A 133 -4.22 -16.10 1.01
CA ARG A 133 -3.16 -16.66 1.86
C ARG A 133 -1.78 -16.63 1.23
N HIS A 134 -1.67 -16.95 -0.06
CA HIS A 134 -0.37 -17.17 -0.72
C HIS A 134 0.12 -15.96 -1.51
N GLU A 135 -0.77 -15.08 -1.96
CA GLU A 135 -0.40 -13.88 -2.73
C GLU A 135 -0.52 -12.62 -1.87
N VAL A 136 -1.73 -12.34 -1.35
CA VAL A 136 -2.00 -11.05 -0.69
C VAL A 136 -1.34 -10.95 0.69
N ARG A 137 -1.31 -12.03 1.46
CA ARG A 137 -0.72 -12.00 2.82
C ARG A 137 0.80 -11.71 2.79
N PRO A 138 1.61 -12.33 1.92
CA PRO A 138 3.02 -11.93 1.76
C PRO A 138 3.17 -10.45 1.38
N ILE A 139 2.36 -9.94 0.43
CA ILE A 139 2.36 -8.54 0.00
C ILE A 139 2.18 -7.60 1.20
N LEU A 140 1.16 -7.85 2.02
CA LEU A 140 0.96 -7.10 3.27
C LEU A 140 2.17 -7.24 4.20
N GLY A 141 2.74 -8.44 4.35
CA GLY A 141 3.97 -8.64 5.13
C GLY A 141 5.17 -7.80 4.65
N ARG A 142 5.34 -7.58 3.33
CA ARG A 142 6.37 -6.68 2.78
C ARG A 142 6.10 -5.23 3.14
N LEU A 143 4.86 -4.78 2.93
CA LEU A 143 4.43 -3.41 3.25
C LEU A 143 4.60 -3.11 4.75
N GLY A 144 4.24 -4.05 5.62
CA GLY A 144 4.37 -3.89 7.07
C GLY A 144 5.83 -3.75 7.51
N ARG A 145 6.74 -4.55 6.93
CA ARG A 145 8.18 -4.41 7.16
C ARG A 145 8.70 -3.07 6.65
N ALA A 146 8.29 -2.63 5.46
CA ALA A 146 8.68 -1.32 4.92
C ALA A 146 8.16 -0.14 5.77
N MET A 147 6.96 -0.25 6.34
CA MET A 147 6.45 0.76 7.28
C MET A 147 7.26 0.77 8.59
N ALA A 148 7.61 -0.40 9.12
CA ALA A 148 8.44 -0.50 10.31
C ALA A 148 9.85 0.08 10.09
N THR A 149 10.47 -0.17 8.93
CA THR A 149 11.77 0.42 8.60
C THR A 149 11.68 1.94 8.43
N ALA A 150 10.64 2.46 7.77
CA ALA A 150 10.41 3.90 7.67
C ALA A 150 10.24 4.55 9.06
N ALA A 151 9.44 3.95 9.94
CA ALA A 151 9.26 4.42 11.31
C ALA A 151 10.57 4.41 12.11
N ALA A 152 11.37 3.34 12.00
CA ALA A 152 12.67 3.25 12.65
C ALA A 152 13.65 4.32 12.15
N LEU A 153 13.67 4.60 10.83
CA LEU A 153 14.47 5.68 10.25
C LEU A 153 14.04 7.06 10.75
N MET A 154 12.73 7.31 10.88
CA MET A 154 12.21 8.56 11.41
C MET A 154 12.63 8.77 12.87
N LEU A 155 12.48 7.74 13.72
CA LEU A 155 12.88 7.80 15.13
C LEU A 155 14.41 7.95 15.30
N GLY A 156 15.18 7.17 14.54
CA GLY A 156 16.64 7.22 14.57
C GLY A 156 17.18 8.58 14.10
N GLY A 157 16.63 9.11 13.01
CA GLY A 157 17.01 10.42 12.49
C GLY A 157 16.56 11.58 13.39
N ALA A 158 15.39 11.48 14.03
CA ALA A 158 14.96 12.47 15.03
C ALA A 158 15.89 12.48 16.25
N SER A 159 16.32 11.29 16.71
CA SER A 159 17.28 11.15 17.81
C SER A 159 18.65 11.74 17.43
N LEU A 160 19.12 11.48 16.21
CA LEU A 160 20.35 12.08 15.68
C LEU A 160 20.26 13.62 15.64
N CYS A 161 19.11 14.17 15.25
CA CYS A 161 18.87 15.61 15.22
C CYS A 161 18.83 16.27 16.62
N GLN A 162 18.66 15.48 17.69
CA GLN A 162 18.80 15.95 19.07
C GLN A 162 20.24 15.88 19.58
N ALA A 163 21.04 14.96 19.03
CA ALA A 163 22.44 14.75 19.41
C ALA A 163 23.42 15.69 18.68
N LEU A 164 23.02 16.20 17.51
CA LEU A 164 23.70 17.27 16.76
C LEU A 164 23.27 18.65 17.31
#